data_AF-A0A0S8DPD3-F1
#
_entry.id   AF-A0A0S8DPD3-F1
#
_cell.length_a   1.000
_cell.length_b   1.000
_cell.length_c   1.000
_cell.angle_alpha   90.00
_cell.angle_beta   90.00
_cell.angle_gamma   90.00
#
_symmetry.space_group_name_H-M   'P 1'
#
loop_
_entity.id
_entity.type
_entity.pdbx_description
1 polymer ?
#
loop_
_entity_poly.entity_id
_entity_poly.type
_entity_poly.pdbx_seq_one_letter_code
_entity_poly.pdbx_strand_id
1 'polypeptide(L)'
;MTSRLNGWIALGLACLLGTGCASQAMPDPSYAAVRPAAITPADRSNGAVIHVDRAVSLFEDFKARHVGDLLTVVLTESTNASKQASTSTAKDSSIQMPGPTIFGRPVTSGGAEIMELDIESAQEFDGEGASTQRNALNGSITVTVAEVLANGYL
;
A
#
# COMPACT_ATOMS: atom_id res chain seq x y z
N MET A 1 -4.59 48.56 -7.41
CA MET A 1 -5.71 47.88 -6.70
C MET A 1 -5.82 46.38 -7.04
N THR A 2 -4.89 45.80 -7.79
CA THR A 2 -4.94 44.40 -8.27
C THR A 2 -4.12 43.41 -7.43
N SER A 3 -3.10 43.87 -6.70
CA SER A 3 -2.25 43.00 -5.85
C SER A 3 -2.96 42.47 -4.59
N ARG A 4 -3.93 43.23 -4.07
CA ARG A 4 -4.76 42.82 -2.91
C ARG A 4 -5.74 41.70 -3.29
N LEU A 5 -6.20 41.68 -4.54
CA LEU A 5 -7.14 40.69 -5.06
C LEU A 5 -6.47 39.33 -5.32
N ASN A 6 -5.25 39.34 -5.89
CA ASN A 6 -4.46 38.12 -6.10
C ASN A 6 -4.04 37.44 -4.79
N GLY A 7 -3.79 38.23 -3.72
CA GLY A 7 -3.49 37.66 -2.40
C GLY A 7 -4.67 36.90 -1.79
N TRP A 8 -5.90 37.34 -2.03
CA TRP A 8 -7.10 36.69 -1.52
C TRP A 8 -7.42 35.40 -2.31
N ILE A 9 -7.16 35.40 -3.62
CA ILE A 9 -7.29 34.20 -4.45
C ILE A 9 -6.24 33.15 -4.06
N ALA A 10 -4.99 33.56 -3.82
CA ALA A 10 -3.93 32.66 -3.38
C ALA A 10 -4.20 32.06 -1.98
N LEU A 11 -4.76 32.85 -1.06
CA LEU A 11 -5.15 32.37 0.27
C LEU A 11 -6.34 31.40 0.23
N GLY A 12 -7.31 31.66 -0.65
CA GLY A 12 -8.46 30.77 -0.87
C GLY A 12 -8.04 29.42 -1.47
N LEU A 13 -7.11 29.43 -2.43
CA LEU A 13 -6.59 28.21 -3.05
C LEU A 13 -5.78 27.38 -2.04
N ALA A 14 -4.91 28.00 -1.25
CA ALA A 14 -4.12 27.31 -0.23
C ALA A 14 -4.98 26.65 0.86
N CYS A 15 -6.14 27.24 1.18
CA CYS A 15 -7.08 26.66 2.14
C CYS A 15 -7.80 25.42 1.56
N LEU A 16 -8.04 25.40 0.25
CA LEU A 16 -8.71 24.29 -0.45
C LEU A 16 -7.82 23.04 -0.58
N LEU A 17 -6.49 23.20 -0.61
CA LEU A 17 -5.53 22.09 -0.68
C LEU A 17 -5.24 21.46 0.70
N GLY A 18 -5.70 22.06 1.81
CA GLY A 18 -5.40 21.61 3.17
C GLY A 18 -6.42 20.66 3.81
N THR A 19 -7.57 20.42 3.19
CA THR A 19 -8.66 19.59 3.76
C THR A 19 -8.57 18.11 3.38
N GLY A 20 -7.33 17.60 3.29
CA GLY A 20 -7.02 16.21 2.93
C GLY A 20 -6.63 15.33 4.12
N CYS A 21 -7.13 15.58 5.33
CA CYS A 21 -7.01 14.61 6.42
C CYS A 21 -8.11 13.56 6.25
N ALA A 22 -7.83 12.51 5.48
CA ALA A 22 -8.64 11.30 5.48
C ALA A 22 -8.59 10.69 6.88
N SER A 23 -9.59 11.03 7.72
CA SER A 23 -9.84 10.32 8.95
C SER A 23 -10.19 8.89 8.59
N GLN A 24 -9.31 7.99 8.98
CA GLN A 24 -9.49 6.55 8.84
C GLN A 24 -10.84 6.22 9.48
N ALA A 25 -11.77 5.68 8.70
CA ALA A 25 -13.05 5.26 9.22
C ALA A 25 -12.79 4.17 10.27
N MET A 26 -13.03 4.50 11.53
CA MET A 26 -12.93 3.52 12.61
C MET A 26 -13.98 2.43 12.32
N PRO A 27 -13.60 1.14 12.31
CA PRO A 27 -14.55 0.05 12.06
C PRO A 27 -15.75 0.17 13.00
N ASP A 28 -16.95 0.01 12.44
CA ASP A 28 -18.20 0.12 13.21
C ASP A 28 -18.14 -0.86 14.40
N PRO A 29 -18.29 -0.37 15.66
CA PRO A 29 -18.20 -1.21 16.85
C PRO A 29 -19.27 -2.33 16.86
N SER A 30 -20.35 -2.20 16.06
CA SER A 30 -21.36 -3.24 15.90
C SER A 30 -20.89 -4.45 15.09
N TYR A 31 -19.80 -4.33 14.32
CA TYR A 31 -19.18 -5.41 13.54
C TYR A 31 -17.85 -5.91 14.13
N ALA A 32 -17.53 -5.53 15.36
CA ALA A 32 -16.38 -6.09 16.05
C ALA A 32 -16.60 -7.58 16.35
N ALA A 33 -15.57 -8.40 16.13
CA ALA A 33 -15.63 -9.81 16.50
C ALA A 33 -15.91 -9.95 18.00
N VAL A 34 -17.06 -10.55 18.34
CA VAL A 34 -17.40 -10.84 19.73
C VAL A 34 -16.49 -11.95 20.22
N ARG A 35 -15.64 -11.65 21.21
CA ARG A 35 -14.84 -12.67 21.88
C ARG A 35 -15.80 -13.69 22.53
N PRO A 36 -15.58 -15.00 22.37
CA PRO A 36 -16.32 -16.01 23.10
C PRO A 36 -16.26 -15.71 24.60
N ALA A 37 -17.39 -15.88 25.31
CA ALA A 37 -17.41 -15.72 26.76
C ALA A 37 -16.42 -16.70 27.39
N ALA A 38 -15.49 -16.19 28.19
CA ALA A 38 -14.53 -17.02 28.90
C ALA A 38 -15.30 -17.90 29.89
N ILE A 39 -15.22 -19.22 29.70
CA ILE A 39 -15.76 -20.18 30.64
C ILE A 39 -14.77 -20.24 31.80
N THR A 40 -15.07 -19.57 32.91
CA THR A 40 -14.28 -19.72 34.13
C THR A 40 -14.43 -21.15 34.63
N PRO A 41 -13.34 -21.94 34.77
CA PRO A 41 -13.43 -23.25 35.39
C PRO A 41 -13.99 -23.11 36.80
N ALA A 42 -14.96 -23.95 37.17
CA ALA A 42 -15.48 -23.95 38.53
C ALA A 42 -14.36 -24.34 39.51
N ASP A 43 -14.13 -23.53 40.54
CA ASP A 43 -13.20 -23.86 41.63
C ASP A 43 -13.70 -25.12 42.35
N ARG A 44 -13.05 -26.25 42.07
CA ARG A 44 -13.35 -27.53 42.74
C ARG A 44 -12.51 -27.63 44.03
N SER A 45 -13.03 -27.11 45.14
CA SER A 45 -12.38 -27.22 46.45
C SER A 45 -12.60 -28.60 47.10
N ASN A 46 -12.07 -29.64 46.47
CA ASN A 46 -12.26 -31.03 46.93
C ASN A 46 -11.35 -31.42 48.12
N GLY A 47 -10.68 -30.45 48.76
CA GLY A 47 -9.73 -30.70 49.86
C GLY A 47 -8.44 -31.44 49.47
N ALA A 48 -8.32 -31.88 48.22
CA ALA A 48 -7.12 -32.49 47.68
C ALA A 48 -6.12 -31.41 47.23
N VAL A 49 -4.84 -31.63 47.54
CA VAL A 49 -3.74 -30.74 47.09
C VAL A 49 -3.47 -30.90 45.59
N ILE A 50 -3.84 -32.04 45.01
CA ILE A 50 -3.62 -32.35 43.59
C ILE A 50 -4.97 -32.45 42.88
N HIS A 51 -5.10 -31.67 41.81
CA HIS A 51 -6.26 -31.69 40.91
C HIS A 51 -5.83 -32.31 39.58
N VAL A 52 -6.63 -33.26 39.07
CA VAL A 52 -6.34 -33.98 37.80
C VAL A 52 -6.18 -33.02 36.60
N ASP A 53 -6.86 -31.88 36.63
CA ASP A 53 -6.71 -30.78 35.65
C ASP A 53 -5.30 -30.17 35.61
N ARG A 54 -4.60 -30.14 36.76
CA ARG A 54 -3.22 -29.64 36.88
C ARG A 54 -2.21 -30.75 37.14
N ALA A 55 -2.58 -32.00 36.87
CA ALA A 55 -1.68 -33.12 37.10
C ALA A 55 -0.52 -33.08 36.09
N VAL A 56 0.70 -32.90 36.61
CA VAL A 56 1.92 -33.00 35.81
C VAL A 56 2.15 -34.48 35.50
N SER A 57 1.90 -34.88 34.24
CA SER A 57 2.21 -36.24 33.80
C SER A 57 3.72 -36.41 33.70
N LEU A 58 4.26 -37.41 34.39
CA LEU A 58 5.71 -37.68 34.45
C LEU A 58 6.30 -38.21 33.12
N PHE A 59 5.43 -38.58 32.17
CA PHE A 59 5.81 -39.20 30.90
C PHE A 59 5.12 -38.56 29.68
N GLU A 60 4.40 -37.44 29.86
CA GLU A 60 3.82 -36.71 28.73
C GLU A 60 4.78 -35.63 28.26
N ASP A 61 4.72 -35.32 26.97
CA ASP A 61 5.52 -34.26 26.36
C ASP A 61 5.13 -32.89 26.95
N PHE A 62 6.12 -32.04 27.23
CA PHE A 62 5.93 -30.70 27.77
C PHE A 62 5.42 -29.77 26.66
N LYS A 63 4.14 -29.90 26.33
CA LYS A 63 3.44 -28.94 25.50
C LYS A 63 2.80 -27.90 26.40
N ALA A 64 3.10 -26.62 26.14
CA ALA A 64 2.41 -25.50 26.77
C ALA A 64 0.90 -25.63 26.54
N ARG A 65 0.13 -25.81 27.63
CA ARG A 65 -1.32 -26.00 27.62
C ARG A 65 -2.01 -25.14 28.67
N HIS A 66 -1.26 -24.43 29.51
CA HIS A 66 -1.80 -23.58 30.56
C HIS A 66 -1.50 -22.12 30.28
N VAL A 67 -2.38 -21.25 30.80
CA VAL A 67 -2.17 -19.80 30.76
C VAL A 67 -0.88 -19.46 31.50
N GLY A 68 -0.01 -18.69 30.84
CA GLY A 68 1.31 -18.31 31.35
C GLY A 68 2.47 -19.18 30.85
N ASP A 69 2.21 -20.28 30.15
CA ASP A 69 3.27 -21.08 29.54
C ASP A 69 3.98 -20.31 28.40
N LEU A 70 5.29 -20.55 28.24
CA LEU A 70 6.11 -19.95 27.19
C LEU A 70 6.13 -20.83 25.94
N LEU A 71 5.94 -20.21 24.78
CA LEU A 71 5.97 -20.84 23.47
C LEU A 71 6.97 -20.13 22.57
N THR A 72 7.79 -20.88 21.84
CA THR A 72 8.67 -20.34 20.80
C THR A 72 8.00 -20.54 19.45
N VAL A 73 7.55 -19.45 18.83
CA VAL A 73 6.95 -19.47 17.50
C VAL A 73 8.05 -19.22 16.47
N VAL A 74 8.23 -20.14 15.54
CA VAL A 74 9.17 -20.00 14.43
C VAL A 74 8.44 -19.33 13.26
N LEU A 75 8.87 -18.12 12.89
CA LEU A 75 8.38 -17.40 11.71
C LEU A 75 9.31 -17.68 10.53
N THR A 76 8.76 -18.30 9.49
CA THR A 76 9.40 -18.49 8.19
C THR A 76 8.53 -17.85 7.12
N GLU A 77 8.92 -16.67 6.64
CA GLU A 77 8.21 -15.97 5.57
C GLU A 77 9.12 -15.76 4.36
N SER A 78 8.61 -16.10 3.17
CA SER A 78 9.28 -15.89 1.89
C SER A 78 8.37 -15.06 0.99
N THR A 79 8.72 -13.79 0.78
CA THR A 79 8.02 -12.89 -0.12
C THR A 79 8.80 -12.78 -1.43
N ASN A 80 8.20 -13.24 -2.53
CA ASN A 80 8.77 -13.08 -3.88
C ASN A 80 7.87 -12.14 -4.68
N ALA A 81 8.39 -10.97 -5.05
CA ALA A 81 7.68 -9.96 -5.81
C ALA A 81 8.45 -9.66 -7.10
N SER A 82 7.82 -9.87 -8.26
CA SER A 82 8.35 -9.46 -9.56
C SER A 82 7.58 -8.24 -10.05
N LYS A 83 8.28 -7.15 -10.35
CA LYS A 83 7.69 -5.93 -10.90
C LYS A 83 8.23 -5.73 -12.32
N GLN A 84 7.33 -5.74 -13.31
CA GLN A 84 7.64 -5.39 -14.70
C GLN A 84 6.97 -4.06 -15.01
N ALA A 85 7.72 -3.14 -15.59
CA ALA A 85 7.26 -1.82 -16.02
C ALA A 85 7.69 -1.61 -17.47
N SER A 86 6.71 -1.43 -18.35
CA SER A 86 6.93 -1.04 -19.75
C SER A 86 6.43 0.38 -19.91
N THR A 87 7.31 1.29 -20.36
CA THR A 87 6.97 2.70 -20.55
C THR A 87 7.31 3.06 -21.98
N SER A 88 6.29 3.35 -22.79
CA SER A 88 6.45 3.87 -24.15
C SER A 88 5.90 5.30 -24.18
N THR A 89 6.67 6.23 -24.72
CA THR A 89 6.29 7.64 -24.86
C THR A 89 6.74 8.14 -26.22
N ALA A 90 5.77 8.50 -27.06
CA ALA A 90 6.00 9.14 -28.34
C ALA A 90 5.66 10.64 -28.27
N LYS A 91 6.46 11.48 -28.91
CA LYS A 91 6.20 12.91 -29.09
C LYS A 91 6.39 13.28 -30.57
N ASP A 92 5.28 13.64 -31.19
CA ASP A 92 5.25 14.19 -32.55
C ASP A 92 4.94 15.69 -32.49
N SER A 93 5.75 16.49 -33.18
CA SER A 93 5.57 17.94 -33.28
C SER A 93 5.74 18.40 -34.72
N SER A 94 4.65 18.89 -35.31
CA SER A 94 4.63 19.54 -36.62
C SER A 94 4.43 21.04 -36.45
N ILE A 95 5.34 21.86 -36.99
CA ILE A 95 5.18 23.31 -37.06
C ILE A 95 5.14 23.72 -38.53
N GLN A 96 3.98 24.22 -38.95
CA GLN A 96 3.75 24.77 -40.28
C GLN A 96 3.69 26.30 -40.17
N MET A 97 4.63 26.98 -40.82
CA MET A 97 4.62 28.45 -40.89
C MET A 97 4.35 28.88 -42.34
N PRO A 98 3.10 29.30 -42.64
CA PRO A 98 2.74 29.71 -43.99
C PRO A 98 3.54 30.95 -44.39
N GLY A 99 4.05 30.95 -45.62
CA GLY A 99 4.87 32.05 -46.14
C GLY A 99 4.09 33.39 -46.19
N PRO A 100 4.78 34.54 -46.07
CA PRO A 100 4.13 35.84 -46.14
C PRO A 100 3.49 36.08 -47.52
N THR A 101 2.21 36.41 -47.56
CA THR A 101 1.51 36.81 -48.78
C THR A 101 1.73 38.29 -49.08
N ILE A 102 2.25 38.63 -50.26
CA ILE A 102 2.44 40.02 -50.71
C ILE A 102 1.34 40.32 -51.74
N PHE A 103 0.56 41.39 -51.53
CA PHE A 103 -0.60 41.75 -52.37
C PHE A 103 -1.64 40.61 -52.56
N GLY A 104 -1.82 39.75 -51.56
CA GLY A 104 -2.79 38.64 -51.61
C GLY A 104 -2.36 37.46 -52.49
N ARG A 105 -1.09 37.40 -52.91
CA ARG A 105 -0.53 36.26 -53.66
C ARG A 105 0.67 35.69 -52.88
N PRO A 106 0.85 34.36 -52.88
CA PRO A 106 2.04 33.74 -52.28
C PRO A 106 3.28 34.13 -53.08
N VAL A 107 4.41 34.28 -52.38
CA VAL A 107 5.71 34.55 -53.00
C VAL A 107 6.18 33.25 -53.68
N THR A 108 5.97 33.17 -55.00
CA THR A 108 6.31 32.01 -55.82
C THR A 108 7.41 32.35 -56.82
N SER A 109 8.33 31.42 -57.05
CA SER A 109 9.28 31.46 -58.17
C SER A 109 9.13 30.18 -58.96
N GLY A 110 8.83 30.30 -60.26
CA GLY A 110 8.62 29.14 -61.12
C GLY A 110 7.39 28.27 -60.79
N GLY A 111 6.43 28.78 -60.01
CA GLY A 111 5.22 28.04 -59.60
C GLY A 111 5.33 27.30 -58.26
N ALA A 112 6.48 27.35 -57.58
CA ALA A 112 6.67 26.82 -56.24
C ALA A 112 6.71 27.96 -55.19
N GLU A 113 6.06 27.76 -54.04
CA GLU A 113 6.16 28.67 -52.90
C GLU A 113 7.57 28.59 -52.29
N ILE A 114 8.27 29.71 -52.24
CA ILE A 114 9.71 29.73 -51.88
C ILE A 114 9.94 30.01 -50.39
N MET A 115 8.88 30.41 -49.66
CA MET A 115 8.95 30.92 -48.29
C MET A 115 8.11 30.08 -47.31
N GLU A 116 7.71 28.87 -47.70
CA GLU A 116 7.07 27.88 -46.82
C GLU A 116 8.15 27.23 -45.93
N LEU A 117 7.94 27.28 -44.61
CA LEU A 117 8.81 26.59 -43.66
C LEU A 117 8.02 25.48 -42.96
N ASP A 118 8.37 24.25 -43.28
CA ASP A 118 7.84 23.05 -42.65
C ASP A 118 8.93 22.43 -41.76
N ILE A 119 8.63 22.27 -40.47
CA ILE A 119 9.52 21.63 -39.50
C ILE A 119 8.79 20.45 -38.86
N GLU A 120 9.27 19.25 -39.18
CA GLU A 120 8.79 17.99 -38.62
C GLU A 120 9.81 17.45 -37.61
N SER A 121 9.35 17.16 -36.39
CA SER A 121 10.17 16.56 -35.34
C SER A 121 9.41 15.41 -34.68
N ALA A 122 9.98 14.21 -34.78
CA ALA A 122 9.48 13.01 -34.14
C ALA A 122 10.52 12.50 -33.13
N GLN A 123 10.08 12.24 -31.90
CA GLN A 123 10.91 11.63 -30.86
C GLN A 123 10.16 10.46 -30.21
N GLU A 124 10.74 9.27 -30.32
CA GLU A 124 10.22 8.04 -29.71
C GLU A 124 11.09 7.64 -28.52
N PHE A 125 10.46 7.22 -27.42
CA PHE A 125 11.12 6.78 -26.19
C PHE A 125 10.48 5.48 -25.70
N ASP A 126 11.19 4.36 -25.89
CA ASP A 126 10.80 3.05 -25.37
C ASP A 126 11.75 2.61 -24.26
N GLY A 127 11.17 2.26 -23.11
CA GLY A 127 11.92 1.79 -21.94
C GLY A 127 11.24 0.61 -21.27
N GLU A 128 11.93 -0.53 -21.24
CA GLU A 128 11.53 -1.72 -20.50
C GLU A 128 12.35 -1.85 -19.20
N GLY A 129 11.66 -2.11 -18.09
CA GLY A 129 12.27 -2.33 -16.78
C GLY A 129 11.71 -3.56 -16.08
N ALA A 130 12.56 -4.54 -15.82
CA ALA A 130 12.22 -5.72 -15.03
C ALA A 130 12.97 -5.70 -13.69
N SER A 131 12.23 -5.74 -12.57
CA SER A 131 12.78 -5.77 -11.22
C SER A 131 12.28 -7.01 -10.48
N THR A 132 13.19 -7.81 -9.95
CA THR A 132 12.86 -8.93 -9.08
C THR A 132 13.23 -8.59 -7.65
N GLN A 133 12.27 -8.66 -6.74
CA GLN A 133 12.44 -8.39 -5.31
C GLN A 133 12.16 -9.68 -4.53
N ARG A 134 13.19 -10.24 -3.91
CA ARG A 134 13.07 -11.38 -3.00
C ARG A 134 13.35 -10.90 -1.59
N ASN A 135 12.41 -11.12 -0.68
CA ASN A 135 12.59 -10.88 0.75
C ASN A 135 12.34 -12.19 1.51
N ALA A 136 13.22 -12.51 2.44
CA ALA A 136 13.06 -13.66 3.32
C ALA A 136 13.19 -13.18 4.76
N LEU A 137 12.21 -13.52 5.60
CA LEU A 137 12.20 -13.22 7.02
C LEU A 137 12.21 -14.53 7.79
N ASN A 138 13.29 -14.75 8.54
CA ASN A 138 13.42 -15.87 9.45
C ASN A 138 13.60 -15.32 10.87
N GLY A 139 12.78 -15.77 11.80
CA GLY A 139 12.86 -15.32 13.19
C GLY A 139 12.12 -16.25 14.14
N SER A 140 12.44 -16.13 15.42
CA SER A 140 11.73 -16.80 16.50
C SER A 140 11.17 -15.76 17.47
N ILE A 141 9.90 -15.88 17.82
CA ILE A 141 9.24 -15.00 18.80
C ILE A 141 8.85 -15.86 20.00
N THR A 142 9.23 -15.40 21.19
CA THR A 142 8.76 -16.00 22.45
C THR A 142 7.44 -15.35 22.82
N VAL A 143 6.38 -16.15 22.95
CA VAL A 143 5.04 -15.71 23.32
C VAL A 143 4.58 -16.43 24.58
N THR A 144 3.68 -15.81 25.32
CA THR A 144 3.01 -16.42 26.47
C THR A 144 1.57 -16.78 26.12
N VAL A 145 1.07 -17.90 26.64
CA VAL A 145 -0.34 -18.28 26.49
C VAL A 145 -1.20 -17.34 27.34
N ALA A 146 -2.11 -16.57 26.71
CA ALA A 146 -2.98 -15.61 27.38
C ALA A 146 -4.29 -16.22 27.88
N GLU A 147 -4.90 -17.11 27.09
CA GLU A 147 -6.13 -17.82 27.42
C GLU A 147 -6.15 -19.16 26.68
N VAL A 148 -6.85 -20.15 27.24
CA VAL A 148 -7.05 -21.47 26.64
C VAL A 148 -8.55 -21.65 26.48
N LEU A 149 -9.02 -21.91 25.25
CA LEU A 149 -10.44 -22.07 24.99
C LEU A 149 -10.87 -23.52 25.27
N ALA A 150 -12.11 -23.67 25.74
CA ALA A 150 -12.67 -24.97 26.12
C ALA A 150 -12.92 -25.93 24.94
N ASN A 151 -12.58 -25.53 23.71
CA ASN A 151 -12.75 -26.35 22.50
C ASN A 151 -11.60 -27.37 22.31
N GLY A 152 -10.55 -27.33 23.16
CA GLY A 152 -9.47 -28.32 23.19
C GLY A 152 -8.47 -28.22 22.04
N TYR A 153 -8.58 -27.20 21.18
CA TYR A 153 -7.70 -27.02 20.02
C TYR A 153 -6.98 -25.67 19.95
N LEU A 154 -7.37 -24.66 20.75
CA LEU A 154 -6.75 -23.33 20.80
C LEU A 154 -6.84 -22.73 22.21
#